data_AF-A0A142JJW3-F1
#
_entry.id   AF-A0A142JJW3-F1
#
_cell.length_a   1.000
_cell.length_b   1.000
_cell.length_c   1.000
_cell.angle_alpha   90.00
_cell.angle_beta   90.00
_cell.angle_gamma   90.00
#
_symmetry.space_group_name_H-M   'P 1'
#
loop_
_entity.id
_entity.type
_entity.pdbx_description
1 polymer ?
#
loop_
_entity_poly.entity_id
_entity_poly.type
_entity_poly.pdbx_seq_one_letter_code
_entity_poly.pdbx_strand_id
1 'polypeptide(L)'
;MKSKLVVASLIAAVSLTAAATDLSTVVKTYELKDGSKVHVFKDGKMGMENKYGKSVSMPEGKVMETKDGSKILMKGNEVFRLDDALIKGHREGG
;
A
#
# COMPACT_ATOMS: atom_id res chain seq x y z
N MET A 1 -31.15 -50.88 -7.19
CA MET A 1 -30.96 -49.56 -7.84
C MET A 1 -32.02 -48.61 -7.28
N LYS A 2 -31.79 -47.51 -6.56
CA LYS A 2 -30.65 -46.58 -6.48
C LYS A 2 -30.65 -45.89 -5.11
N SER A 3 -29.45 -45.68 -4.57
CA SER A 3 -29.12 -45.00 -3.32
C SER A 3 -29.57 -43.53 -3.32
N LYS A 4 -30.09 -43.04 -2.20
CA LYS A 4 -30.31 -41.60 -1.97
C LYS A 4 -29.38 -41.13 -0.86
N LEU A 5 -28.16 -40.76 -1.24
CA LEU A 5 -27.21 -40.09 -0.35
C LEU A 5 -27.49 -38.59 -0.43
N VAL A 6 -28.11 -38.02 0.61
CA VAL A 6 -28.28 -36.57 0.72
C VAL A 6 -27.00 -36.02 1.35
N VAL A 7 -26.16 -35.39 0.54
CA VAL A 7 -24.95 -34.72 1.00
C VAL A 7 -25.32 -33.27 1.33
N ALA A 8 -25.36 -32.95 2.62
CA ALA A 8 -25.46 -31.57 3.11
C ALA A 8 -24.08 -30.92 3.01
N SER A 9 -23.87 -30.05 2.02
CA SER A 9 -22.65 -29.24 1.91
C SER A 9 -22.77 -27.99 2.79
N LEU A 10 -22.17 -28.00 3.98
CA LEU A 10 -21.92 -26.78 4.75
C LEU A 10 -20.88 -25.93 4.02
N ILE A 11 -21.31 -24.83 3.41
CA ILE A 11 -20.40 -23.81 2.91
C ILE A 11 -19.87 -23.05 4.13
N ALA A 12 -18.64 -23.34 4.54
CA ALA A 12 -17.93 -22.55 5.54
C ALA A 12 -17.72 -21.14 4.96
N ALA A 13 -18.46 -20.17 5.46
CA ALA A 13 -18.20 -18.76 5.18
C ALA A 13 -16.85 -18.39 5.81
N VAL A 14 -15.82 -18.24 4.98
CA VAL A 14 -14.55 -17.67 5.41
C VAL A 14 -14.79 -16.19 5.69
N SER A 15 -14.91 -15.83 6.97
CA SER A 15 -14.87 -14.44 7.42
C SER A 15 -13.44 -13.91 7.21
N LEU A 16 -13.27 -13.12 6.16
CA LEU A 16 -12.06 -12.32 5.94
C LEU A 16 -12.05 -11.20 6.98
N THR A 17 -11.34 -11.40 8.09
CA THR A 17 -10.99 -10.31 9.00
C THR A 17 -9.99 -9.39 8.28
N ALA A 18 -10.50 -8.34 7.65
CA ALA A 18 -9.69 -7.23 7.19
C ALA A 18 -9.12 -6.54 8.43
N ALA A 19 -7.80 -6.63 8.63
CA ALA A 19 -7.12 -5.81 9.61
C ALA A 19 -7.35 -4.35 9.21
N ALA A 20 -8.21 -3.65 9.95
CA ALA A 20 -8.51 -2.25 9.73
C ALA A 20 -7.23 -1.46 9.98
N THR A 21 -6.49 -1.19 8.91
CA THR A 21 -5.61 -0.02 8.89
C THR A 21 -6.54 1.16 9.12
N ASP A 22 -6.32 1.99 10.14
CA ASP A 22 -7.21 3.10 10.44
C ASP A 22 -7.12 4.17 9.33
N LEU A 23 -7.86 3.94 8.25
CA LEU A 23 -7.91 4.78 7.07
C LEU A 23 -8.35 6.21 7.41
N SER A 24 -8.98 6.42 8.58
CA SER A 24 -9.38 7.73 9.09
C SER A 24 -8.18 8.66 9.36
N THR A 25 -6.99 8.09 9.54
CA THR A 25 -5.73 8.82 9.73
C THR A 25 -4.92 8.98 8.44
N VAL A 26 -5.39 8.42 7.32
CA VAL A 26 -4.74 8.57 6.01
C VAL A 26 -5.05 9.94 5.45
N VAL A 27 -4.01 10.70 5.12
CA VAL A 27 -4.11 12.02 4.50
C VAL A 27 -3.91 11.97 2.99
N LYS A 28 -3.25 10.93 2.49
CA LYS A 28 -3.03 10.75 1.05
C LYS A 28 -2.85 9.27 0.72
N THR A 29 -3.41 8.84 -0.41
CA THR A 29 -3.17 7.50 -0.95
C THR A 29 -2.62 7.64 -2.37
N TYR A 30 -1.54 6.92 -2.67
CA TYR A 30 -0.97 6.80 -4.00
C TYR A 30 -1.28 5.43 -4.56
N GLU A 31 -1.91 5.38 -5.73
CA GLU A 31 -2.06 4.14 -6.47
C GLU A 31 -0.85 3.92 -7.37
N LEU A 32 -0.24 2.74 -7.27
CA LEU A 32 0.93 2.35 -8.06
C LEU A 32 0.50 1.62 -9.34
N LYS A 33 1.38 1.64 -10.34
CA LYS A 33 1.14 0.99 -11.65
C LYS A 33 0.93 -0.52 -11.54
N ASP A 34 1.51 -1.17 -10.52
CA ASP A 34 1.33 -2.60 -10.27
C ASP A 34 0.02 -2.94 -9.52
N GLY A 35 -0.80 -1.92 -9.21
CA GLY A 35 -2.07 -2.04 -8.50
C GLY A 35 -1.95 -2.00 -6.98
N SER A 36 -0.75 -1.95 -6.42
CA SER A 36 -0.54 -1.70 -4.98
C SER A 36 -0.86 -0.24 -4.61
N LYS A 37 -1.04 0.03 -3.32
CA LYS A 37 -1.30 1.38 -2.80
C LYS A 37 -0.35 1.74 -1.67
N VAL A 38 0.07 2.99 -1.63
CA VAL A 38 0.84 3.57 -0.53
C VAL A 38 -0.03 4.60 0.17
N HIS A 39 -0.30 4.39 1.45
CA HIS A 39 -1.04 5.30 2.31
C HIS A 39 -0.07 6.14 3.12
N VAL A 40 -0.26 7.46 3.11
CA VAL A 40 0.44 8.43 3.96
C VAL A 40 -0.48 8.80 5.10
N PHE A 41 -0.01 8.63 6.33
CA PHE A 41 -0.75 8.94 7.54
C PHE A 41 -0.46 10.36 8.04
N LYS A 42 -1.33 10.88 8.92
CA LYS A 42 -1.19 12.23 9.53
C LYS A 42 0.15 12.44 10.25
N ASP A 43 0.75 11.38 10.76
CA ASP A 43 2.04 11.41 11.46
C ASP A 43 3.25 11.37 10.51
N GLY A 44 3.02 11.38 9.20
CA GLY A 44 4.06 11.32 8.17
C GLY A 44 4.54 9.90 7.85
N LYS A 45 4.12 8.88 8.61
CA LYS A 45 4.44 7.49 8.30
C LYS A 45 3.70 7.04 7.05
N MET A 46 4.19 5.94 6.48
CA MET A 46 3.54 5.28 5.35
C MET A 46 3.34 3.80 5.58
N GLY A 47 2.25 3.31 5.00
CA GLY A 47 1.95 1.89 4.89
C GLY A 47 1.68 1.55 3.44
N MET A 48 1.98 0.31 3.04
CA MET A 48 1.71 -0.17 1.69
C MET A 48 0.83 -1.39 1.74
N GLU A 49 -0.13 -1.44 0.83
CA GLU A 49 -0.94 -2.62 0.56
C GLU A 49 -0.70 -3.10 -0.87
N ASN A 50 -0.72 -4.41 -1.08
CA ASN A 50 -0.70 -4.97 -2.42
C ASN A 50 -2.07 -4.79 -3.12
N LYS A 51 -2.16 -5.18 -4.39
CA LYS A 51 -3.40 -5.11 -5.18
C LYS A 51 -4.61 -5.87 -4.62
N TYR A 52 -4.39 -6.71 -3.60
CA TYR A 52 -5.43 -7.48 -2.92
C TYR A 52 -5.80 -6.88 -1.55
N GLY A 53 -5.29 -5.69 -1.20
CA GLY A 53 -5.54 -5.03 0.08
C GLY A 53 -4.79 -5.67 1.27
N LYS A 54 -3.75 -6.49 1.01
CA LYS A 54 -2.91 -7.01 2.10
C LYS A 54 -1.77 -6.06 2.36
N SER A 55 -1.56 -5.73 3.63
CA SER A 55 -0.41 -4.96 4.10
C SER A 55 0.90 -5.67 3.73
N VAL A 56 1.82 -4.95 3.11
CA VAL A 56 3.13 -5.42 2.67
C VAL A 56 4.21 -4.43 3.06
N SER A 57 5.44 -4.93 3.24
CA SER A 57 6.59 -4.07 3.46
C SER A 57 6.86 -3.24 2.20
N MET A 58 7.09 -1.94 2.39
CA MET A 58 7.57 -1.08 1.31
C MET A 58 9.03 -1.45 1.00
N PRO A 59 9.39 -1.65 -0.28
CA PRO A 59 10.77 -1.98 -0.65
C PRO A 59 11.66 -0.73 -0.56
N GLU A 60 12.68 -0.79 0.30
CA GLU A 60 13.68 0.27 0.44
C GLU A 60 14.57 0.38 -0.82
N GLY A 61 14.87 1.61 -1.25
CA GLY A 61 15.73 1.88 -2.40
C GLY A 61 15.10 1.55 -3.76
N LYS A 62 13.87 1.02 -3.80
CA LYS A 62 13.14 0.76 -5.03
C LYS A 62 12.26 1.96 -5.39
N VAL A 63 12.36 2.40 -6.64
CA VAL A 63 11.44 3.41 -7.19
C VAL A 63 10.08 2.76 -7.46
N MET A 64 9.04 3.30 -6.84
CA MET A 64 7.65 2.94 -7.07
C MET A 64 6.99 4.03 -7.90
N GLU A 65 6.40 3.65 -9.03
CA GLU A 65 5.76 4.60 -9.93
C GLU A 65 4.25 4.57 -9.74
N THR A 66 3.70 5.76 -9.47
CA THR A 66 2.26 5.97 -9.33
C THR A 66 1.59 5.96 -10.69
N LYS A 67 0.26 5.78 -10.70
CA LYS A 67 -0.54 5.87 -11.92
C LYS A 67 -0.48 7.26 -12.57
N ASP A 68 -0.30 8.31 -11.78
CA ASP A 68 -0.16 9.69 -12.27
C ASP A 68 1.25 10.00 -12.81
N GLY A 69 2.19 9.05 -12.75
CA GLY A 69 3.56 9.20 -13.25
C GLY A 69 4.56 9.74 -12.23
N SER A 70 4.12 10.09 -11.03
CA SER A 70 5.00 10.43 -9.90
C SER A 70 5.86 9.23 -9.49
N LYS A 71 7.07 9.50 -8.97
CA LYS A 71 8.00 8.49 -8.49
C LYS A 71 8.18 8.63 -6.99
N ILE A 72 8.00 7.53 -6.27
CA ILE A 72 8.11 7.42 -4.82
C ILE A 72 9.36 6.57 -4.53
N LEU A 73 10.27 7.10 -3.72
CA LEU A 73 11.44 6.37 -3.22
C LEU A 73 11.33 6.25 -1.71
N MET A 74 11.40 5.04 -1.18
CA MET A 74 11.49 4.79 0.25
C MET A 74 12.96 4.79 0.69
N LYS A 75 13.28 5.55 1.75
CA LYS A 75 14.60 5.57 2.37
C LYS A 75 14.44 5.71 3.89
N GLY A 76 14.92 4.74 4.66
CA GLY A 76 14.87 4.80 6.13
C GLY A 76 13.46 4.82 6.72
N ASN A 77 12.51 4.09 6.11
CA ASN A 77 11.10 4.05 6.52
C ASN A 77 10.30 5.37 6.35
N GLU A 78 10.89 6.36 5.66
CA GLU A 78 10.27 7.60 5.23
C GLU A 78 10.43 7.77 3.71
N VAL A 79 9.43 8.32 3.01
CA VAL A 79 9.52 8.60 1.58
C VAL A 79 10.10 9.98 1.42
N PHE A 80 11.32 10.05 0.92
CA PHE A 80 11.85 11.29 0.42
C PHE A 80 11.13 11.59 -0.90
N ARG A 81 10.22 12.57 -0.90
CA ARG A 81 9.75 13.15 -2.15
C ARG A 81 10.98 13.72 -2.86
N LEU A 82 11.31 13.18 -4.02
CA LEU A 82 12.48 13.59 -4.80
C LEU A 82 12.45 15.11 -5.11
N ASP A 83 11.26 15.69 -5.20
CA ASP A 83 11.06 17.13 -5.41
C ASP A 83 11.62 17.99 -4.28
N ASP A 84 11.57 17.53 -3.02
CA ASP A 84 12.14 18.26 -1.88
C ASP A 84 13.68 18.16 -1.83
N ALA A 85 14.24 17.05 -2.32
CA ALA A 85 15.68 16.85 -2.39
C ALA A 85 16.34 17.73 -3.47
N LEU A 86 15.64 17.98 -4.59
CA LEU A 86 16.12 18.87 -5.65
C LEU A 86 16.10 20.35 -5.23
N ILE A 87 15.16 20.76 -4.36
CA ILE A 87 15.11 22.13 -3.84
C ILE A 87 16.17 22.38 -2.76
N LYS A 88 16.49 21.41 -1.91
CA LYS A 88 17.54 21.56 -0.88
C LYS A 88 18.96 21.57 -1.46
N GLY A 89 19.21 20.82 -2.54
CA GLY A 89 20.54 20.80 -3.18
C GLY A 89 20.95 22.12 -3.85
N HIS A 90 20.02 23.04 -4.09
CA HIS A 90 20.31 24.33 -4.75
C HIS A 90 20.51 25.51 -3.76
N ARG A 91 20.25 25.33 -2.45
CA ARG A 91 20.37 26.42 -1.47
C ARG A 91 21.65 26.39 -0.63
N GLU A 92 22.45 25.33 -0.70
CA GLU A 92 23.71 25.22 0.07
C GLU A 92 24.97 25.40 -0.80
N GLY A 93 24.81 25.88 -2.04
CA GLY A 93 25.90 26.08 -3.01
C GLY A 93 25.99 27.51 -3.57
N GLY A 94 25.80 28.53 -2.74
CA GLY A 94 26.01 29.95 -3.08
C GLY A 94 26.61 30.71 -1.92
#